data_AF-A0A7W9LS95-F1
#
_entry.id   AF-A0A7W9LS95-F1
#
_cell.length_a   1.000
_cell.length_b   1.000
_cell.length_c   1.000
_cell.angle_alpha   90.00
_cell.angle_beta   90.00
_cell.angle_gamma   90.00
#
_symmetry.space_group_name_H-M   'P 1'
#
loop_
_entity.id
_entity.type
_entity.pdbx_description
1 polymer ?
#
loop_
_entity_poly.entity_id
_entity_poly.type
_entity_poly.pdbx_seq_one_letter_code
_entity_poly.pdbx_strand_id
1 'polypeptide(L)'
;MSPDLALGTYRCRNIPQATVHAIACGATWIDTAPNYHHGRAQPQLQSVLAGNLDLRVSTKAGFFTPDIATAARDAGVLTPAEAASGHCLTHRYVAWQSRRNATELGRTPDLVFVHNPERAARPHDAIAGAFTALEVEARAGRIGSYGVATWTGFEGAFSVADLLDIATRCGGPGHHLAAVQLPVSLVMLKPVAQALDGTGPLAEATAAGLNTFISAPLHGGELPAMVTDELAQLIDPGTTPADAALLVTVSTPGVNHVILGAGRAQHWQAAQRVLALPPLPAKTLHEVVDVLGA
;
A
#
# COMPACT_ATOMS: atom_id res chain seq x y z
N MET A 1 12.38 -13.81 -2.55
CA MET A 1 11.04 -14.36 -2.84
C MET A 1 10.51 -13.64 -4.06
N SER A 2 9.79 -14.31 -4.95
CA SER A 2 9.05 -13.63 -6.02
C SER A 2 7.89 -12.84 -5.42
N PRO A 3 7.57 -11.66 -5.95
CA PRO A 3 6.45 -10.88 -5.46
C PRO A 3 5.12 -11.56 -5.77
N ASP A 4 4.09 -11.28 -4.97
CA ASP A 4 2.72 -11.71 -5.22
C ASP A 4 1.81 -10.52 -5.63
N LEU A 5 0.57 -10.85 -6.01
CA LEU A 5 -0.45 -9.85 -6.31
C LEU A 5 -1.40 -9.66 -5.14
N ALA A 6 -1.64 -8.39 -4.81
CA ALA A 6 -2.68 -7.96 -3.89
C ALA A 6 -3.76 -7.17 -4.61
N LEU A 7 -5.01 -7.28 -4.17
CA LEU A 7 -6.12 -6.45 -4.66
C LEU A 7 -6.15 -5.10 -3.95
N GLY A 8 -5.98 -4.01 -4.69
CA GLY A 8 -6.25 -2.65 -4.21
C GLY A 8 -7.67 -2.21 -4.52
N THR A 9 -8.44 -1.77 -3.53
CA THR A 9 -9.87 -1.42 -3.74
C THR A 9 -10.13 0.04 -4.11
N TYR A 10 -9.11 0.91 -4.22
CA TYR A 10 -9.29 2.37 -4.35
C TYR A 10 -10.15 2.79 -5.55
N ARG A 11 -9.84 2.27 -6.75
CA ARG A 11 -10.55 2.58 -8.01
C ARG A 11 -11.47 1.44 -8.49
N CYS A 12 -11.73 0.45 -7.65
CA CYS A 12 -12.63 -0.65 -8.00
C CYS A 12 -14.10 -0.18 -7.91
N ARG A 13 -14.85 -0.34 -9.02
CA ARG A 13 -16.28 0.01 -9.06
C ARG A 13 -17.18 -1.05 -8.42
N ASN A 14 -16.87 -2.32 -8.68
CA ASN A 14 -17.57 -3.47 -8.08
C ASN A 14 -16.54 -4.28 -7.28
N ILE A 15 -16.38 -3.93 -6.00
CA ILE A 15 -15.36 -4.51 -5.13
C ILE A 15 -15.57 -6.01 -4.90
N PRO A 16 -16.79 -6.51 -4.61
CA PRO A 16 -17.01 -7.95 -4.47
C PRO A 16 -16.57 -8.75 -5.69
N GLN A 17 -16.97 -8.31 -6.89
CA GLN A 17 -16.61 -8.99 -8.13
C GLN A 17 -15.11 -8.90 -8.43
N ALA A 18 -14.48 -7.73 -8.22
CA ALA A 18 -13.04 -7.57 -8.36
C ALA A 18 -12.28 -8.52 -7.42
N THR A 19 -12.80 -8.72 -6.21
CA THR A 19 -12.22 -9.65 -5.23
C THR A 19 -12.30 -11.10 -5.68
N VAL A 20 -13.46 -11.53 -6.18
CA VAL A 20 -13.61 -12.88 -6.76
C VAL A 20 -12.63 -13.11 -7.91
N HIS A 21 -12.45 -12.12 -8.80
CA HIS A 21 -11.49 -12.23 -9.90
C HIS A 21 -10.04 -12.29 -9.43
N ALA A 22 -9.67 -11.51 -8.42
CA ALA A 22 -8.33 -11.52 -7.83
C ALA A 22 -8.01 -12.87 -7.19
N ILE A 23 -8.92 -13.39 -6.35
CA ILE A 23 -8.77 -14.70 -5.67
C ILE A 23 -8.66 -15.82 -6.71
N ALA A 24 -9.51 -15.81 -7.74
CA ALA A 24 -9.45 -16.80 -8.82
C ALA A 24 -8.12 -16.80 -9.58
N CYS A 25 -7.34 -15.72 -9.51
CA CYS A 25 -6.00 -15.60 -10.09
C CYS A 25 -4.88 -15.71 -9.05
N GLY A 26 -5.19 -16.17 -7.83
CA GLY A 26 -4.21 -16.47 -6.79
C GLY A 26 -3.83 -15.32 -5.87
N ALA A 27 -4.55 -14.19 -5.89
CA ALA A 27 -4.31 -13.13 -4.92
C ALA A 27 -4.65 -13.59 -3.50
N THR A 28 -3.71 -13.41 -2.57
CA THR A 28 -3.82 -13.82 -1.15
C THR A 28 -4.02 -12.62 -0.21
N TRP A 29 -4.03 -11.40 -0.76
CA TRP A 29 -4.09 -10.16 0.00
C TRP A 29 -5.07 -9.15 -0.60
N ILE A 30 -5.83 -8.45 0.24
CA ILE A 30 -6.63 -7.27 -0.12
C ILE A 30 -6.10 -6.04 0.63
N ASP A 31 -5.84 -4.97 -0.10
CA ASP A 31 -5.54 -3.65 0.44
C ASP A 31 -6.71 -2.69 0.21
N THR A 32 -7.21 -2.12 1.30
CA THR A 32 -8.34 -1.17 1.29
C THR A 32 -8.05 0.04 2.19
N ALA A 33 -9.03 0.92 2.37
CA ALA A 33 -8.96 2.04 3.31
C ALA A 33 -10.38 2.56 3.63
N PRO A 34 -10.60 3.18 4.80
CA PRO A 34 -11.90 3.68 5.21
C PRO A 34 -12.42 4.82 4.34
N ASN A 35 -11.57 5.54 3.60
CA ASN A 35 -11.98 6.62 2.70
C ASN A 35 -12.25 6.16 1.26
N TYR A 36 -11.98 4.90 0.92
CA TYR A 36 -12.12 4.40 -0.45
C TYR A 36 -13.60 4.20 -0.82
N HIS A 37 -13.90 4.44 -2.10
CA HIS A 37 -15.25 4.33 -2.66
C HIS A 37 -16.30 5.06 -1.79
N HIS A 38 -16.01 6.32 -1.44
CA HIS A 38 -16.86 7.16 -0.59
C HIS A 38 -17.20 6.53 0.78
N GLY A 39 -16.25 5.78 1.36
CA GLY A 39 -16.44 5.11 2.66
C GLY A 39 -17.20 3.79 2.59
N ARG A 40 -17.33 3.21 1.39
CA ARG A 40 -18.10 1.98 1.18
C ARG A 40 -17.24 0.77 0.84
N ALA A 41 -15.93 0.94 0.67
CA ALA A 41 -15.05 -0.17 0.28
C ALA A 41 -14.98 -1.30 1.32
N GLN A 42 -14.71 -0.98 2.59
CA GLN A 42 -14.56 -2.00 3.64
C GLN A 42 -15.87 -2.77 3.89
N PRO A 43 -17.05 -2.12 4.03
CA PRO A 43 -18.30 -2.85 4.20
C PRO A 43 -18.66 -3.78 3.03
N GLN A 44 -18.25 -3.44 1.81
CA GLN A 44 -18.48 -4.30 0.64
C GLN A 44 -17.61 -5.57 0.65
N LEU A 45 -16.54 -5.62 1.44
CA LEU A 45 -15.65 -6.78 1.54
C LEU A 45 -16.12 -7.83 2.54
N GLN A 46 -17.04 -7.51 3.46
CA GLN A 46 -17.41 -8.40 4.56
C GLN A 46 -17.84 -9.81 4.10
N SER A 47 -18.74 -9.89 3.11
CA SER A 47 -19.24 -11.17 2.62
C SER A 47 -18.16 -12.01 1.95
N VAL A 48 -17.24 -11.37 1.23
CA VAL A 48 -16.13 -12.06 0.56
C VAL A 48 -15.09 -12.52 1.57
N LEU A 49 -14.75 -11.68 2.56
CA LEU A 49 -13.80 -12.04 3.63
C LEU A 49 -14.34 -13.16 4.52
N ALA A 50 -15.65 -13.18 4.82
CA ALA A 50 -16.27 -14.25 5.60
C ALA A 50 -16.19 -15.62 4.89
N GLY A 51 -16.21 -15.63 3.56
CA GLY A 51 -16.05 -16.85 2.75
C GLY A 51 -14.60 -17.25 2.47
N ASN A 52 -13.61 -16.41 2.79
CA ASN A 52 -12.20 -16.62 2.45
C ASN A 52 -11.31 -16.29 3.66
N LEU A 53 -11.30 -17.16 4.67
CA LEU A 53 -10.64 -16.90 5.96
C LEU A 53 -9.13 -16.74 5.86
N ASP A 54 -8.49 -17.42 4.90
CA ASP A 54 -7.04 -17.35 4.64
C ASP A 54 -6.62 -16.06 3.93
N LEU A 55 -7.58 -15.27 3.43
CA LEU A 55 -7.28 -14.02 2.75
C LEU A 55 -6.85 -12.97 3.76
N ARG A 56 -5.66 -12.41 3.56
CA ARG A 56 -5.11 -11.34 4.40
C ARG A 56 -5.68 -10.00 3.98
N VAL A 57 -5.84 -9.09 4.93
CA VAL A 57 -6.36 -7.75 4.67
C VAL A 57 -5.54 -6.66 5.34
N SER A 58 -5.11 -5.69 4.53
CA SER A 58 -4.58 -4.42 4.99
C SER A 58 -5.61 -3.31 4.84
N THR A 59 -5.59 -2.39 5.80
CA THR A 59 -6.37 -1.15 5.76
C THR A 59 -5.51 0.00 6.28
N LYS A 60 -6.10 1.20 6.43
CA LYS A 60 -5.37 2.42 6.71
C LYS A 60 -6.08 3.28 7.77
N ALA A 61 -5.30 4.12 8.45
CA ALA A 61 -5.78 5.19 9.31
C ALA A 61 -5.11 6.51 8.91
N GLY A 62 -5.88 7.58 8.75
CA GLY A 62 -5.38 8.88 8.30
C GLY A 62 -6.47 9.69 7.62
N PHE A 63 -6.77 9.33 6.36
CA PHE A 63 -7.85 9.96 5.60
C PHE A 63 -9.23 9.46 6.01
N PHE A 64 -10.23 10.35 5.94
CA PHE A 64 -11.62 10.04 6.23
C PHE A 64 -12.59 10.82 5.35
N THR A 65 -13.81 10.29 5.21
CA THR A 65 -14.93 10.97 4.54
C THR A 65 -15.64 11.95 5.47
N PRO A 66 -16.51 12.85 4.96
CA PRO A 66 -17.35 13.70 5.82
C PRO A 66 -18.20 12.92 6.83
N ASP A 67 -18.75 11.78 6.44
CA ASP A 67 -19.55 10.93 7.33
C ASP A 67 -18.69 10.36 8.48
N ILE A 68 -17.47 9.93 8.17
CA ILE A 68 -16.52 9.47 9.18
C ILE A 68 -16.08 10.63 10.07
N ALA A 69 -15.89 11.83 9.51
CA ALA A 69 -15.57 13.03 10.29
C ALA A 69 -16.67 13.34 11.32
N THR A 70 -17.95 13.27 10.91
CA THR A 70 -19.10 13.44 11.81
C THR A 70 -19.08 12.38 12.92
N ALA A 71 -18.97 11.09 12.56
CA ALA A 71 -18.94 10.01 13.54
C ALA A 71 -17.77 10.13 14.53
N ALA A 72 -16.60 10.57 14.06
CA ALA A 72 -15.41 10.76 14.88
C ALA A 72 -15.52 11.98 15.80
N ARG A 73 -16.22 13.04 15.39
CA ARG A 73 -16.55 14.18 16.26
C ARG A 73 -17.55 13.80 17.33
N ASP A 74 -18.59 13.05 16.97
CA ASP A 74 -19.59 12.57 17.93
C ASP A 74 -18.96 11.65 18.98
N ALA A 75 -17.94 10.87 18.58
CA ALA A 75 -17.12 10.06 19.48
C ALA A 75 -16.07 10.86 20.27
N GLY A 76 -15.96 12.19 20.07
CA GLY A 76 -15.00 13.05 20.77
C GLY A 76 -13.53 12.82 20.39
N VAL A 77 -13.24 12.11 19.29
CA VAL A 77 -11.86 11.81 18.87
C VAL A 77 -11.32 12.79 17.84
N LEU A 78 -12.17 13.64 17.25
CA LEU A 78 -11.77 14.77 16.41
C LEU A 78 -12.32 16.08 16.96
N THR A 79 -11.46 17.11 16.94
CA THR A 79 -11.88 18.51 17.07
C THR A 79 -12.55 19.00 15.77
N PRO A 80 -13.30 20.11 15.79
CA PRO A 80 -13.85 20.70 14.57
C PRO A 80 -12.79 21.03 13.51
N ALA A 81 -11.62 21.52 13.93
CA ALA A 81 -10.53 21.86 13.01
C ALA A 81 -9.92 20.60 12.36
N GLU A 82 -9.70 19.55 13.14
CA GLU A 82 -9.20 18.28 12.60
C GLU A 82 -10.21 17.65 11.65
N ALA A 83 -11.50 17.67 11.98
CA ALA A 83 -12.55 17.15 11.10
C ALA A 83 -12.63 17.90 9.76
N ALA A 84 -12.36 19.20 9.74
CA ALA A 84 -12.34 20.00 8.51
C ALA A 84 -11.13 19.68 7.60
N SER A 85 -10.05 19.09 8.14
CA SER A 85 -8.83 18.81 7.37
C SER A 85 -8.92 17.59 6.45
N GLY A 86 -9.85 16.66 6.72
CA GLY A 86 -9.99 15.38 6.01
C GLY A 86 -8.87 14.37 6.28
N HIS A 87 -7.91 14.68 7.16
CA HIS A 87 -6.79 13.81 7.51
C HIS A 87 -6.34 14.02 8.96
N CYS A 88 -6.20 12.95 9.73
CA CYS A 88 -5.77 13.04 11.13
C CYS A 88 -4.97 11.81 11.52
N LEU A 89 -3.88 12.02 12.28
CA LEU A 89 -3.01 10.97 12.80
C LEU A 89 -2.80 11.08 14.31
N THR A 90 -3.70 11.77 15.02
CA THR A 90 -3.66 11.78 16.49
C THR A 90 -3.90 10.37 17.02
N HIS A 91 -3.25 10.04 18.14
CA HIS A 91 -3.38 8.72 18.77
C HIS A 91 -4.85 8.32 19.01
N ARG A 92 -5.69 9.28 19.44
CA ARG A 92 -7.14 9.06 19.70
C ARG A 92 -7.91 8.68 18.43
N TYR A 93 -7.65 9.38 17.33
CA TYR A 93 -8.32 9.11 16.07
C TYR A 93 -7.81 7.80 15.44
N VAL A 94 -6.50 7.54 15.47
CA VAL A 94 -5.92 6.31 14.94
C VAL A 94 -6.45 5.07 15.67
N ALA A 95 -6.53 5.10 17.00
CA ALA A 95 -7.11 4.01 17.78
C ALA A 95 -8.60 3.79 17.43
N TRP A 96 -9.38 4.87 17.36
CA TRP A 96 -10.80 4.81 17.01
C TRP A 96 -11.03 4.27 15.59
N GLN A 97 -10.28 4.77 14.61
CA GLN A 97 -10.39 4.34 13.21
C GLN A 97 -9.96 2.89 13.03
N SER A 98 -8.94 2.43 13.77
CA SER A 98 -8.50 1.03 13.71
C SER A 98 -9.59 0.06 14.19
N ARG A 99 -10.26 0.39 15.30
CA ARG A 99 -11.39 -0.42 15.81
C ARG A 99 -12.57 -0.37 14.85
N ARG A 100 -12.87 0.81 14.31
CA ARG A 100 -13.91 0.98 13.29
C ARG A 100 -13.61 0.15 12.04
N ASN A 101 -12.36 0.12 11.59
CA ASN A 101 -11.94 -0.69 10.43
C ASN A 101 -12.23 -2.17 10.66
N ALA A 102 -11.93 -2.72 11.85
CA ALA A 102 -12.25 -4.11 12.16
C ALA A 102 -13.76 -4.40 12.08
N THR A 103 -14.60 -3.49 12.62
CA THR A 103 -16.06 -3.59 12.50
C THR A 103 -16.53 -3.53 11.04
N GLU A 104 -15.99 -2.60 10.24
CA GLU A 104 -16.38 -2.44 8.84
C GLU A 104 -15.91 -3.60 7.96
N LEU A 105 -14.77 -4.22 8.27
CA LEU A 105 -14.26 -5.42 7.58
C LEU A 105 -14.95 -6.71 8.07
N GLY A 106 -15.60 -6.68 9.23
CA GLY A 106 -16.19 -7.87 9.86
C GLY A 106 -15.15 -8.84 10.47
N ARG A 107 -13.88 -8.44 10.52
CA ARG A 107 -12.77 -9.20 11.15
C ARG A 107 -11.62 -8.27 11.52
N THR A 108 -10.73 -8.75 12.39
CA THR A 108 -9.46 -8.10 12.71
C THR A 108 -8.60 -7.97 11.44
N PRO A 109 -8.10 -6.76 11.09
CA PRO A 109 -7.18 -6.60 9.98
C PRO A 109 -5.79 -7.14 10.30
N ASP A 110 -5.13 -7.75 9.31
CA ASP A 110 -3.77 -8.24 9.43
C ASP A 110 -2.75 -7.10 9.58
N LEU A 111 -3.03 -5.97 8.93
CA LEU A 111 -2.14 -4.82 8.85
C LEU A 111 -2.91 -3.51 8.78
N VAL A 112 -2.52 -2.51 9.59
CA VAL A 112 -3.02 -1.13 9.47
C VAL A 112 -1.89 -0.19 9.10
N PHE A 113 -2.01 0.47 7.95
CA PHE A 113 -1.07 1.50 7.53
C PHE A 113 -1.44 2.89 8.09
N VAL A 114 -0.44 3.59 8.63
CA VAL A 114 -0.48 5.05 8.79
C VAL A 114 -0.49 5.66 7.40
N HIS A 115 -1.56 6.36 7.04
CA HIS A 115 -1.83 6.80 5.67
C HIS A 115 -1.31 8.22 5.42
N ASN A 116 -0.25 8.34 4.62
CA ASN A 116 0.43 9.57 4.22
C ASN A 116 0.79 10.51 5.39
N PRO A 117 1.64 10.09 6.34
CA PRO A 117 2.06 10.94 7.45
C PRO A 117 2.77 12.23 7.02
N GLU A 118 3.31 12.29 5.81
CA GLU A 118 3.86 13.50 5.19
C GLU A 118 2.83 14.65 5.04
N ARG A 119 1.54 14.36 5.19
CA ARG A 119 0.47 15.38 5.24
C ARG A 119 0.50 16.22 6.52
N ALA A 120 1.10 15.71 7.59
CA ALA A 120 1.23 16.44 8.84
C ALA A 120 2.38 17.45 8.77
N ALA A 121 2.22 18.61 9.42
CA ALA A 121 3.29 19.61 9.51
C ALA A 121 4.56 19.09 10.21
N ARG A 122 4.41 18.07 11.07
CA ARG A 122 5.51 17.40 11.77
C ARG A 122 5.35 15.88 11.60
N PRO A 123 5.80 15.30 10.47
CA PRO A 123 5.57 13.90 10.14
C PRO A 123 6.06 12.92 11.21
N HIS A 124 7.25 13.12 11.78
CA HIS A 124 7.80 12.24 12.83
C HIS A 124 6.92 12.20 14.09
N ASP A 125 6.37 13.34 14.52
CA ASP A 125 5.48 13.39 15.67
C ASP A 125 4.14 12.70 15.38
N ALA A 126 3.61 12.88 14.16
CA ALA A 126 2.40 12.21 13.71
C ALA A 126 2.59 10.69 13.64
N ILE A 127 3.72 10.22 13.12
CA ILE A 127 4.10 8.79 13.08
C ILE A 127 4.21 8.25 14.50
N ALA A 128 4.90 8.94 15.41
CA ALA A 128 5.04 8.52 16.80
C ALA A 128 3.69 8.41 17.52
N GLY A 129 2.80 9.39 17.32
CA GLY A 129 1.44 9.35 17.85
C GLY A 129 0.62 8.18 17.31
N ALA A 130 0.70 7.92 16.01
CA ALA A 130 0.02 6.81 15.36
C ALA A 130 0.57 5.44 15.78
N PHE A 131 1.89 5.27 15.83
CA PHE A 131 2.54 4.02 16.25
C PHE A 131 2.24 3.71 17.71
N THR A 132 2.25 4.72 18.59
CA THR A 132 1.84 4.53 20.00
C THR A 132 0.43 3.95 20.11
N ALA A 133 -0.51 4.47 19.32
CA ALA A 133 -1.88 3.94 19.29
C ALA A 133 -1.93 2.51 18.71
N LEU A 134 -1.25 2.28 17.58
CA LEU A 134 -1.27 0.99 16.89
C LEU A 134 -0.57 -0.12 17.69
N GLU A 135 0.47 0.19 18.45
CA GLU A 135 1.08 -0.75 19.41
C GLU A 135 0.09 -1.20 20.49
N VAL A 136 -0.74 -0.30 21.00
CA VAL A 136 -1.79 -0.64 21.97
C VAL A 136 -2.85 -1.53 21.33
N GLU A 137 -3.24 -1.25 20.09
CA GLU A 137 -4.22 -2.08 19.36
C GLU A 137 -3.63 -3.46 19.00
N ALA A 138 -2.37 -3.54 18.59
CA ALA A 138 -1.69 -4.78 18.23
C ALA A 138 -1.47 -5.71 19.43
N ARG A 139 -0.95 -5.18 20.55
CA ARG A 139 -0.79 -5.95 21.79
C ARG A 139 -2.11 -6.48 22.34
N ALA A 140 -3.21 -5.79 22.05
CA ALA A 140 -4.54 -6.23 22.44
C ALA A 140 -5.21 -7.18 21.42
N GLY A 141 -4.49 -7.60 20.37
CA GLY A 141 -4.98 -8.50 19.34
C GLY A 141 -6.07 -7.90 18.43
N ARG A 142 -6.22 -6.57 18.41
CA ARG A 142 -7.23 -5.86 17.61
C ARG A 142 -6.77 -5.52 16.19
N ILE A 143 -5.47 -5.62 15.94
CA ILE A 143 -4.82 -5.62 14.63
C ILE A 143 -3.67 -6.64 14.68
N GLY A 144 -3.27 -7.22 13.54
CA GLY A 144 -2.10 -8.10 13.51
C GLY A 144 -0.77 -7.34 13.62
N SER A 145 -0.62 -6.28 12.82
CA SER A 145 0.59 -5.45 12.73
C SER A 145 0.27 -4.06 12.17
N TYR A 146 1.27 -3.19 12.06
CA TYR A 146 1.12 -1.90 11.39
C TYR A 146 2.27 -1.55 10.46
N GLY A 147 2.05 -0.54 9.62
CA GLY A 147 3.01 -0.04 8.65
C GLY A 147 2.80 1.43 8.33
N VAL A 148 3.56 1.94 7.36
CA VAL A 148 3.34 3.28 6.78
C VAL A 148 3.04 3.16 5.29
N ALA A 149 1.96 3.79 4.85
CA ALA A 149 1.66 3.99 3.42
C ALA A 149 1.89 5.45 3.07
N THR A 150 2.65 5.71 2.01
CA THR A 150 3.08 7.07 1.66
C THR A 150 3.18 7.24 0.14
N TRP A 151 3.04 8.48 -0.32
CA TRP A 151 3.32 8.83 -1.72
C TRP A 151 4.72 9.38 -1.91
N THR A 152 5.13 10.32 -1.06
CA THR A 152 6.39 11.06 -1.20
C THR A 152 7.16 11.16 0.11
N GLY A 153 6.74 10.45 1.16
CA GLY A 153 7.34 10.55 2.49
C GLY A 153 8.84 10.19 2.50
N PHE A 154 9.22 9.17 1.74
CA PHE A 154 10.62 8.77 1.56
C PHE A 154 11.45 9.72 0.67
N GLU A 155 10.85 10.80 0.16
CA GLU A 155 11.57 11.86 -0.58
C GLU A 155 12.08 12.98 0.34
N GLY A 156 12.04 12.77 1.66
CA GLY A 156 12.68 13.66 2.64
C GLY A 156 11.84 13.98 3.87
N ALA A 157 10.61 13.48 3.98
CA ALA A 157 9.78 13.66 5.17
C ALA A 157 10.17 12.70 6.31
N PHE A 158 10.61 11.48 5.96
CA PHE A 158 11.14 10.45 6.87
C PHE A 158 11.83 9.34 6.05
N SER A 159 12.70 8.56 6.68
CA SER A 159 13.37 7.37 6.15
C SER A 159 12.81 6.08 6.77
N VAL A 160 13.20 4.90 6.27
CA VAL A 160 12.84 3.63 6.94
C VAL A 160 13.52 3.53 8.31
N ALA A 161 14.74 4.04 8.44
CA ALA A 161 15.45 4.14 9.71
C ALA A 161 14.65 4.97 10.74
N ASP A 162 14.08 6.11 10.34
CA ASP A 162 13.22 6.91 11.21
C ASP A 162 12.00 6.11 11.69
N LEU A 163 11.38 5.32 10.81
CA LEU A 163 10.24 4.48 11.17
C LEU A 163 10.62 3.42 12.20
N LEU A 164 11.76 2.74 12.03
CA LEU A 164 12.26 1.73 12.97
C LEU A 164 12.60 2.35 14.33
N ASP A 165 13.25 3.51 14.33
CA ASP A 165 13.58 4.25 15.54
C ASP A 165 12.32 4.68 16.30
N ILE A 166 11.31 5.22 15.59
CA ILE A 166 10.03 5.59 16.18
C ILE A 166 9.31 4.34 16.72
N ALA A 167 9.24 3.26 15.94
CA ALA A 167 8.60 2.01 16.35
C ALA A 167 9.26 1.42 17.60
N THR A 168 10.59 1.44 17.68
CA THR A 168 11.34 0.99 18.87
C THR A 168 11.02 1.86 20.09
N ARG A 169 10.92 3.19 19.95
CA ARG A 169 10.53 4.06 21.06
C ARG A 169 9.10 3.82 21.54
N CYS A 170 8.17 3.54 20.64
CA CYS A 170 6.75 3.33 20.95
C CYS A 170 6.43 1.90 21.44
N GLY A 171 7.07 0.90 20.84
CA GLY A 171 6.76 -0.52 20.96
C GLY A 171 7.85 -1.35 21.66
N GLY A 172 9.03 -0.79 21.88
CA GLY A 172 10.21 -1.53 22.32
C GLY A 172 10.78 -2.44 21.22
N PRO A 173 11.75 -3.31 21.54
CA PRO A 173 12.39 -4.21 20.57
C PRO A 173 11.43 -5.22 19.90
N GLY A 174 10.26 -5.47 20.49
CA GLY A 174 9.21 -6.34 19.96
C GLY A 174 8.04 -5.57 19.36
N HIS A 175 8.31 -4.40 18.78
CA HIS A 175 7.29 -3.59 18.12
C HIS A 175 6.63 -4.33 16.94
N HIS A 176 5.42 -3.91 16.56
CA HIS A 176 4.62 -4.53 15.51
C HIS A 176 4.70 -3.80 14.15
N LEU A 177 5.69 -2.93 13.95
CA LEU A 177 6.00 -2.39 12.62
C LEU A 177 6.44 -3.53 11.70
N ALA A 178 5.71 -3.74 10.61
CA ALA A 178 5.89 -4.90 9.75
C ALA A 178 5.94 -4.59 8.24
N ALA A 179 5.61 -3.35 7.84
CA ALA A 179 5.50 -3.02 6.42
C ALA A 179 5.64 -1.54 6.07
N VAL A 180 6.05 -1.30 4.82
CA VAL A 180 5.96 -0.01 4.13
C VAL A 180 5.21 -0.16 2.82
N GLN A 181 4.43 0.86 2.44
CA GLN A 181 3.71 0.94 1.18
C GLN A 181 4.07 2.23 0.46
N LEU A 182 4.52 2.12 -0.78
CA LEU A 182 5.02 3.25 -1.59
C LEU A 182 4.74 3.01 -3.08
N PRO A 183 4.64 4.07 -3.90
CA PRO A 183 4.46 3.92 -5.34
C PRO A 183 5.76 3.50 -6.03
N VAL A 184 5.67 2.53 -6.93
CA VAL A 184 6.73 2.17 -7.90
C VAL A 184 6.06 1.92 -9.23
N SER A 185 6.48 2.62 -10.27
CA SER A 185 5.97 2.51 -11.64
C SER A 185 6.93 3.19 -12.61
N LEU A 186 6.71 3.10 -13.92
CA LEU A 186 7.56 3.79 -14.91
C LEU A 186 7.57 5.32 -14.78
N VAL A 187 6.61 5.92 -14.08
CA VAL A 187 6.58 7.37 -13.79
C VAL A 187 6.99 7.69 -12.35
N MET A 188 7.31 6.66 -11.55
CA MET A 188 7.79 6.76 -10.17
C MET A 188 8.99 5.81 -10.02
N LEU A 189 10.06 6.09 -10.78
CA LEU A 189 11.21 5.19 -10.96
C LEU A 189 12.33 5.37 -9.95
N LYS A 190 12.35 6.48 -9.20
CA LYS A 190 13.37 6.73 -8.18
C LYS A 190 13.58 5.55 -7.22
N PRO A 191 12.53 4.87 -6.68
CA PRO A 191 12.74 3.70 -5.85
C PRO A 191 13.34 2.51 -6.60
N VAL A 192 13.14 2.39 -7.91
CA VAL A 192 13.78 1.36 -8.76
C VAL A 192 15.27 1.62 -8.84
N ALA A 193 15.68 2.84 -9.21
CA ALA A 193 17.08 3.24 -9.30
C ALA A 193 17.80 3.01 -7.96
N GLN A 194 17.21 3.50 -6.86
CA GLN A 194 17.76 3.32 -5.52
C GLN A 194 17.92 1.83 -5.16
N ALA A 195 16.91 1.00 -5.45
CA ALA A 195 16.96 -0.43 -5.14
C ALA A 195 18.03 -1.19 -5.94
N LEU A 196 18.30 -0.79 -7.19
CA LEU A 196 19.39 -1.37 -8.01
C LEU A 196 20.77 -1.07 -7.40
N ASP A 197 20.93 0.09 -6.78
CA ASP A 197 22.13 0.50 -6.05
C ASP A 197 22.18 -0.04 -4.61
N GLY A 198 21.16 -0.80 -4.17
CA GLY A 198 21.06 -1.29 -2.80
C GLY A 198 20.77 -0.20 -1.76
N THR A 199 20.16 0.91 -2.18
CA THR A 199 19.81 2.06 -1.34
C THR A 199 18.30 2.35 -1.34
N GLY A 200 17.90 3.32 -0.52
CA GLY A 200 16.52 3.81 -0.50
C GLY A 200 15.53 2.86 0.19
N PRO A 201 14.24 3.22 0.16
CA PRO A 201 13.26 2.63 1.07
C PRO A 201 13.01 1.14 0.83
N LEU A 202 13.16 0.63 -0.41
CA LEU A 202 12.99 -0.79 -0.69
C LEU A 202 14.15 -1.64 -0.15
N ALA A 203 15.39 -1.18 -0.35
CA ALA A 203 16.57 -1.86 0.16
C ALA A 203 16.62 -1.80 1.70
N GLU A 204 16.34 -0.65 2.28
CA GLU A 204 16.27 -0.46 3.73
C GLU A 204 15.16 -1.32 4.38
N ALA A 205 13.95 -1.33 3.80
CA ALA A 205 12.87 -2.18 4.28
C ALA A 205 13.22 -3.68 4.20
N THR A 206 13.83 -4.11 3.09
CA THR A 206 14.30 -5.49 2.92
C THR A 206 15.34 -5.86 3.98
N ALA A 207 16.33 -5.00 4.21
CA ALA A 207 17.38 -5.22 5.21
C ALA A 207 16.81 -5.28 6.64
N ALA A 208 15.75 -4.52 6.90
CA ALA A 208 15.03 -4.52 8.18
C ALA A 208 13.99 -5.64 8.34
N GLY A 209 13.77 -6.47 7.31
CA GLY A 209 12.75 -7.52 7.32
C GLY A 209 11.31 -7.01 7.26
N LEU A 210 11.09 -5.79 6.79
CA LEU A 210 9.76 -5.22 6.58
C LEU A 210 9.21 -5.65 5.22
N ASN A 211 7.91 -5.95 5.16
CA ASN A 211 7.24 -6.23 3.88
C ASN A 211 7.06 -4.93 3.08
N THR A 212 7.30 -4.99 1.78
CA THR A 212 7.06 -3.88 0.87
C THR A 212 5.78 -4.10 0.05
N PHE A 213 4.93 -3.08 0.05
CA PHE A 213 3.70 -3.04 -0.73
C PHE A 213 3.80 -1.95 -1.79
N ILE A 214 3.72 -2.35 -3.05
CA ILE A 214 3.82 -1.42 -4.17
C ILE A 214 2.44 -0.97 -4.57
N SER A 215 2.20 0.33 -4.41
CA SER A 215 0.96 0.97 -4.86
C SER A 215 1.14 1.58 -6.25
N ALA A 216 0.01 1.81 -6.94
CA ALA A 216 -0.04 2.49 -8.23
C ALA A 216 0.95 1.99 -9.32
N PRO A 217 1.15 0.66 -9.51
CA PRO A 217 2.11 0.12 -10.48
C PRO A 217 1.82 0.52 -11.94
N LEU A 218 0.57 0.90 -12.23
CA LEU A 218 0.13 1.39 -13.55
C LEU A 218 -0.40 2.84 -13.49
N HIS A 219 0.01 3.63 -12.49
CA HIS A 219 -0.37 5.03 -12.30
C HIS A 219 -1.88 5.29 -12.47
N GLY A 220 -2.71 4.57 -11.71
CA GLY A 220 -4.17 4.74 -11.77
C GLY A 220 -4.84 4.28 -13.07
N GLY A 221 -4.13 3.56 -13.94
CA GLY A 221 -4.59 3.04 -15.23
C GLY A 221 -4.20 3.90 -16.43
N GLU A 222 -3.45 4.98 -16.22
CA GLU A 222 -3.05 5.93 -17.28
C GLU A 222 -1.78 5.48 -18.00
N LEU A 223 -0.92 4.74 -17.29
CA LEU A 223 0.40 4.35 -17.77
C LEU A 223 0.40 3.54 -19.08
N PRO A 224 -0.52 2.58 -19.31
CA PRO A 224 -0.55 1.85 -20.58
C PRO A 224 -0.77 2.73 -21.82
N ALA A 225 -1.35 3.93 -21.67
CA ALA A 225 -1.52 4.88 -22.77
C ALA A 225 -0.33 5.83 -22.93
N MET A 226 0.57 5.91 -21.94
CA MET A 226 1.78 6.74 -21.94
C MET A 226 3.01 6.00 -22.46
N VAL A 227 3.03 4.67 -22.33
CA VAL A 227 4.14 3.82 -22.76
C VAL A 227 4.04 3.57 -24.26
N THR A 228 5.07 3.95 -25.01
CA THR A 228 5.14 3.72 -26.46
C THR A 228 5.54 2.27 -26.77
N ASP A 229 5.28 1.83 -28.00
CA ASP A 229 5.68 0.49 -28.45
C ASP A 229 7.21 0.32 -28.42
N GLU A 230 7.98 1.38 -28.70
CA GLU A 230 9.43 1.38 -28.61
C GLU A 230 9.91 1.16 -27.18
N LEU A 231 9.29 1.84 -26.20
CA LEU A 231 9.62 1.66 -24.79
C LEU A 231 9.23 0.25 -24.30
N ALA A 232 8.08 -0.28 -24.73
CA ALA A 232 7.69 -1.65 -24.40
C ALA A 232 8.68 -2.68 -24.98
N GLN A 233 9.12 -2.49 -26.22
CA GLN A 233 10.14 -3.34 -26.86
C GLN A 233 11.50 -3.26 -26.20
N LEU A 234 11.90 -2.07 -25.70
CA LEU A 234 13.11 -1.89 -24.92
C LEU A 234 13.06 -2.66 -23.60
N ILE A 235 11.90 -2.63 -22.92
CA ILE A 235 11.71 -3.30 -21.63
C ILE A 235 11.72 -4.81 -21.81
N ASP A 236 10.83 -5.34 -22.65
CA ASP A 236 10.75 -6.78 -22.95
C ASP A 236 10.02 -7.01 -24.29
N PRO A 237 10.73 -7.51 -25.33
CA PRO A 237 10.14 -7.72 -26.64
C PRO A 237 8.90 -8.62 -26.64
N GLY A 238 7.81 -8.13 -27.24
CA GLY A 238 6.56 -8.87 -27.36
C GLY A 238 5.57 -8.65 -26.20
N THR A 239 5.93 -7.84 -25.20
CA THR A 239 5.00 -7.41 -24.16
C THR A 239 4.09 -6.29 -24.65
N THR A 240 2.89 -6.21 -24.06
CA THR A 240 2.05 -5.02 -24.21
C THR A 240 2.58 -3.88 -23.34
N PRO A 241 2.24 -2.61 -23.63
CA PRO A 241 2.63 -1.49 -22.77
C PRO A 241 2.28 -1.66 -21.29
N ALA A 242 1.13 -2.29 -20.99
CA ALA A 242 0.72 -2.58 -19.63
C ALA A 242 1.57 -3.70 -19.00
N ASP A 243 1.87 -4.75 -19.75
CA ASP A 243 2.69 -5.86 -19.28
C ASP A 243 4.13 -5.40 -19.03
N ALA A 244 4.72 -4.62 -19.94
CA ALA A 244 6.05 -4.02 -19.80
C ALA A 244 6.15 -3.15 -18.53
N ALA A 245 5.17 -2.26 -18.33
CA ALA A 245 5.14 -1.39 -17.16
C ALA A 245 5.03 -2.17 -15.84
N LEU A 246 4.18 -3.19 -15.82
CA LEU A 246 4.05 -4.06 -14.65
C LEU A 246 5.33 -4.89 -14.44
N LEU A 247 5.96 -5.36 -15.51
CA LEU A 247 7.18 -6.18 -15.47
C LEU A 247 8.34 -5.43 -14.82
N VAL A 248 8.53 -4.15 -15.14
CA VAL A 248 9.52 -3.29 -14.43
C VAL A 248 9.24 -3.24 -12.94
N THR A 249 7.97 -3.07 -12.57
CA THR A 249 7.58 -3.00 -11.16
C THR A 249 7.86 -4.30 -10.40
N VAL A 250 7.43 -5.45 -10.93
CA VAL A 250 7.64 -6.76 -10.27
C VAL A 250 9.11 -7.21 -10.30
N SER A 251 9.90 -6.70 -11.25
CA SER A 251 11.33 -7.01 -11.35
C SER A 251 12.20 -6.14 -10.42
N THR A 252 11.61 -5.11 -9.80
CA THR A 252 12.36 -4.21 -8.91
C THR A 252 12.80 -4.97 -7.65
N PRO A 253 14.10 -4.92 -7.27
CA PRO A 253 14.58 -5.57 -6.05
C PRO A 253 13.85 -5.06 -4.80
N GLY A 254 13.56 -5.99 -3.88
CA GLY A 254 12.92 -5.67 -2.60
C GLY A 254 11.39 -5.56 -2.66
N VAL A 255 10.74 -5.81 -3.80
CA VAL A 255 9.27 -5.86 -3.92
C VAL A 255 8.69 -7.17 -3.37
N ASN A 256 7.70 -7.10 -2.48
CA ASN A 256 7.01 -8.30 -1.94
C ASN A 256 5.56 -8.42 -2.44
N HIS A 257 4.79 -7.34 -2.38
CA HIS A 257 3.38 -7.33 -2.78
C HIS A 257 3.14 -6.23 -3.81
N VAL A 258 2.54 -6.54 -4.95
CA VAL A 258 2.12 -5.53 -5.94
C VAL A 258 0.60 -5.35 -5.88
N ILE A 259 0.17 -4.15 -5.52
CA ILE A 259 -1.25 -3.81 -5.35
C ILE A 259 -1.86 -3.38 -6.68
N LEU A 260 -2.75 -4.21 -7.21
CA LEU A 260 -3.49 -3.96 -8.44
C LEU A 260 -4.99 -3.77 -8.18
N GLY A 261 -5.57 -2.77 -8.84
CA GLY A 261 -7.02 -2.55 -8.87
C GLY A 261 -7.57 -2.87 -10.24
N ALA A 262 -8.29 -4.00 -10.38
CA ALA A 262 -8.90 -4.40 -11.64
C ALA A 262 -10.29 -5.03 -11.44
N GLY A 263 -11.27 -4.57 -12.23
CA GLY A 263 -12.64 -5.11 -12.23
C GLY A 263 -12.90 -6.22 -13.24
N ARG A 264 -11.93 -6.55 -14.11
CA ARG A 264 -12.07 -7.58 -15.16
C ARG A 264 -11.07 -8.70 -14.93
N ALA A 265 -11.53 -9.95 -15.01
CA ALA A 265 -10.67 -11.13 -14.90
C ALA A 265 -9.48 -11.12 -15.87
N GLN A 266 -9.67 -10.62 -17.10
CA GLN A 266 -8.62 -10.57 -18.11
C GLN A 266 -7.37 -9.76 -17.66
N HIS A 267 -7.55 -8.71 -16.84
CA HIS A 267 -6.43 -7.92 -16.34
C HIS A 267 -5.68 -8.66 -15.23
N TRP A 268 -6.39 -9.43 -14.40
CA TRP A 268 -5.77 -10.31 -13.40
C TRP A 268 -4.97 -11.43 -14.04
N GLN A 269 -5.52 -12.05 -15.09
CA GLN A 269 -4.83 -13.05 -15.89
C GLN A 269 -3.58 -12.48 -16.57
N ALA A 270 -3.66 -11.25 -17.10
CA ALA A 270 -2.49 -10.55 -17.66
C ALA A 270 -1.42 -10.33 -16.60
N ALA A 271 -1.79 -9.78 -15.44
CA ALA A 271 -0.84 -9.57 -14.34
C ALA A 271 -0.21 -10.87 -13.85
N GLN A 272 -0.98 -11.95 -13.74
CA GLN A 272 -0.46 -13.26 -13.36
C GLN A 272 0.54 -13.81 -14.38
N ARG A 273 0.31 -13.60 -15.69
CA ARG A 273 1.29 -13.96 -16.72
C ARG A 273 2.58 -13.17 -16.55
N VAL A 274 2.51 -11.86 -16.28
CA VAL A 274 3.68 -11.03 -16.03
C VAL A 274 4.48 -11.53 -14.82
N LEU A 275 3.81 -11.90 -13.72
CA LEU A 275 4.49 -12.48 -12.55
C LEU A 275 5.15 -13.84 -12.80
N ALA A 276 4.70 -14.57 -13.81
CA ALA A 276 5.28 -15.86 -14.19
C ALA A 276 6.52 -15.73 -15.09
N LEU A 277 6.80 -14.53 -15.62
CA LEU A 277 8.01 -14.24 -16.37
C LEU A 277 9.23 -14.16 -15.43
N PRO A 278 10.43 -14.48 -15.92
CA PRO A 278 11.65 -14.19 -15.17
C PRO A 278 11.75 -12.68 -14.92
N PRO A 279 12.27 -12.25 -13.76
CA PRO A 279 12.57 -10.84 -13.52
C PRO A 279 13.50 -10.29 -14.60
N LEU A 280 13.30 -9.02 -14.96
CA LEU A 280 14.19 -8.31 -15.88
C LEU A 280 15.63 -8.31 -15.35
N PRO A 281 16.63 -8.47 -16.23
CA PRO A 281 18.03 -8.28 -15.84
C PRO A 281 18.25 -6.89 -15.26
N ALA A 282 19.11 -6.77 -14.24
CA ALA A 282 19.46 -5.48 -13.64
C ALA A 282 19.98 -4.47 -14.68
N LYS A 283 20.66 -4.93 -15.74
CA LYS A 283 21.09 -4.09 -16.85
C LYS A 283 19.90 -3.42 -17.58
N THR A 284 18.83 -4.17 -17.85
CA THR A 284 17.63 -3.64 -18.49
C THR A 284 16.91 -2.63 -17.60
N LEU A 285 16.84 -2.89 -16.28
CA LEU A 285 16.26 -1.94 -15.34
C LEU A 285 17.06 -0.63 -15.26
N HIS A 286 18.40 -0.69 -15.27
CA HIS A 286 19.24 0.52 -15.37
C HIS A 286 18.98 1.28 -16.66
N GLU A 287 18.90 0.59 -17.80
CA GLU A 287 18.63 1.21 -19.10
C GLU A 287 17.27 1.91 -19.13
N VAL A 288 16.24 1.32 -18.52
CA VAL A 288 14.91 1.94 -18.37
C VAL A 288 14.98 3.19 -17.49
N VAL A 289 15.72 3.15 -16.37
CA VAL A 289 15.95 4.31 -15.49
C VAL A 289 16.67 5.44 -16.24
N ASP A 290 17.72 5.11 -16.99
CA ASP A 290 18.50 6.07 -17.77
C ASP A 290 17.66 6.75 -18.86
N VAL A 291 16.87 5.97 -19.60
CA VAL A 291 16.00 6.47 -20.69
C VAL A 291 14.90 7.39 -20.17
N LEU A 292 14.34 7.09 -18.99
CA LEU A 292 13.24 7.84 -18.40
C LEU A 292 13.70 8.96 -17.45
N GLY A 293 15.01 9.08 -17.19
CA GLY A 293 15.62 10.21 -16.49
C GLY A 293 15.25 10.29 -15.01
N ALA A 294 15.30 9.16 -14.31
CA ALA A 294 14.94 9.06 -12.89
C ALA A 294 16.13 9.12 -11.93
#